data_AF-A0A094FVN2-F1
#
_entry.id   AF-A0A094FVN2-F1
#
_cell.length_a   1.000
_cell.length_b   1.000
_cell.length_c   1.000
_cell.angle_alpha   90.00
_cell.angle_beta   90.00
_cell.angle_gamma   90.00
#
_symmetry.space_group_name_H-M   'P 1'
#
loop_
_entity.id
_entity.type
_entity.pdbx_description
1 polymer ?
#
loop_
_entity_poly.entity_id
_entity_poly.type
_entity_poly.pdbx_seq_one_letter_code
_entity_poly.pdbx_strand_id
1 'polypeptide(L)'
;MVRREITALLTQTDGSLTSLGEKRQTPSDIRMFLARLSMKFHNLTQAAIDGNYSDGDFFAGSNRDSSTRLRADIHCLNGEFSTYMRDKGHLRKLCSDSEPDVGSESDVDSEEEGEMLRVAKHEVETWVKRVYLKTRGRELPGNYNHVLLSEFYHEQSSRWTMIANDHLTSVLATTANFVDMVLNWIIEEEDVKSRDEKRQPITYNHYYTDNIQNARHDAMKGNIQKAMQSVEHDQNGKLHACKTAMDSLKLIVSLQNKVIVNMDDQACSEALAGLNAYYKVTMKTFVDNVCRQVIERHIVFDLPDLFSPMIVMELSDQNLVRIAAEPPQQKEKRAALSELAQNLRDIFSYQTSSGHLRREYPPSTISPAEVGPLAPPELGVAHGGSEVAILLEI
;
A
#
# COMPACT_ATOMS: atom_id res chain seq x y z
N MET A 1 -47.11 -30.11 -7.54
CA MET A 1 -46.97 -28.65 -7.67
C MET A 1 -46.46 -28.05 -6.37
N VAL A 2 -47.18 -28.20 -5.25
CA VAL A 2 -46.83 -27.66 -3.91
C VAL A 2 -45.41 -27.98 -3.42
N ARG A 3 -44.93 -29.23 -3.58
CA ARG A 3 -43.59 -29.61 -3.09
C ARG A 3 -42.46 -28.82 -3.77
N ARG A 4 -42.61 -28.51 -5.06
CA ARG A 4 -41.61 -27.77 -5.85
C ARG A 4 -41.60 -26.28 -5.48
N GLU A 5 -42.76 -25.70 -5.16
CA GLU A 5 -42.87 -24.33 -4.65
C GLU A 5 -42.25 -24.17 -3.27
N ILE A 6 -42.49 -25.12 -2.35
CA ILE A 6 -41.85 -25.12 -1.02
C ILE A 6 -40.34 -25.21 -1.15
N THR A 7 -39.82 -26.09 -2.02
CA THR A 7 -38.37 -26.18 -2.25
C THR A 7 -37.82 -24.88 -2.85
N ALA A 8 -38.50 -24.27 -3.81
CA ALA A 8 -38.06 -22.99 -4.40
C ALA A 8 -38.04 -21.85 -3.37
N LEU A 9 -39.07 -21.74 -2.52
CA LEU A 9 -39.14 -20.76 -1.44
C LEU A 9 -38.08 -21.02 -0.36
N LEU A 10 -37.81 -22.29 -0.03
CA LEU A 10 -36.73 -22.66 0.89
C LEU A 10 -35.39 -22.20 0.34
N THR A 11 -35.08 -22.51 -0.92
CA THR A 11 -33.83 -22.09 -1.57
C THR A 11 -33.70 -20.57 -1.61
N GLN A 12 -34.78 -19.84 -1.88
CA GLN A 12 -34.79 -18.38 -1.87
C GLN A 12 -34.57 -17.81 -0.46
N THR A 13 -35.19 -18.40 0.56
CA THR A 13 -35.09 -17.96 1.96
C THR A 13 -33.70 -18.26 2.50
N ASP A 14 -33.16 -19.45 2.25
CA ASP A 14 -31.80 -19.84 2.61
C ASP A 14 -30.74 -19.00 1.86
N GLY A 15 -31.00 -18.64 0.59
CA GLY A 15 -30.19 -17.68 -0.15
C GLY A 15 -30.21 -16.27 0.47
N SER A 16 -31.39 -15.82 0.93
CA SER A 16 -31.54 -14.54 1.63
C SER A 16 -30.91 -14.52 3.04
N LEU A 17 -30.84 -15.67 3.71
CA LEU A 17 -30.11 -15.84 4.97
C LEU A 17 -28.60 -15.87 4.74
N THR A 18 -28.15 -16.51 3.67
CA THR A 18 -26.73 -16.53 3.27
C THR A 18 -26.25 -15.12 2.92
N SER A 19 -27.10 -14.33 2.27
CA SER A 19 -26.82 -12.92 1.95
C SER A 19 -26.88 -11.99 3.17
N LEU A 20 -27.36 -12.43 4.34
CA LEU A 20 -27.23 -11.65 5.57
C LEU A 20 -25.88 -11.87 6.27
N GLY A 21 -25.02 -12.75 5.73
CA GLY A 21 -23.76 -13.13 6.36
C GLY A 21 -23.95 -14.02 7.59
N GLU A 22 -22.86 -14.29 8.32
CA GLU A 22 -22.88 -15.11 9.53
C GLU A 22 -23.74 -14.49 10.63
N LYS A 23 -24.45 -15.33 11.40
CA LYS A 23 -25.23 -14.89 12.56
C LYS A 23 -24.30 -14.25 13.59
N ARG A 24 -24.67 -13.08 14.12
CA ARG A 24 -23.91 -12.39 15.19
C ARG A 24 -24.81 -12.04 16.37
N GLN A 25 -25.53 -13.04 16.89
CA GLN A 25 -26.53 -12.85 17.94
C GLN A 25 -25.95 -13.01 19.36
N THR A 26 -25.01 -13.93 19.54
CA THR A 26 -24.36 -14.19 20.83
C THR A 26 -22.93 -13.64 20.87
N PRO A 27 -22.37 -13.36 22.05
CA PRO A 27 -20.97 -12.97 22.17
C PRO A 27 -20.01 -14.00 21.54
N SER A 28 -20.32 -15.29 21.64
CA SER A 28 -19.54 -16.36 21.00
C SER A 28 -19.57 -16.27 19.48
N ASP A 29 -20.74 -15.97 18.89
CA ASP A 29 -20.86 -15.81 17.45
C ASP A 29 -20.04 -14.59 16.96
N ILE A 30 -20.14 -13.47 17.67
CA ILE A 30 -19.39 -12.24 17.37
C ILE A 30 -17.88 -12.48 17.49
N ARG A 31 -17.46 -13.26 18.49
CA ARG A 31 -16.05 -13.61 18.70
C ARG A 31 -15.51 -14.42 17.53
N MET A 32 -16.25 -15.42 17.07
CA MET A 32 -15.86 -16.25 15.92
C MET A 32 -15.78 -15.42 14.64
N PHE A 33 -16.75 -14.52 14.44
CA PHE A 33 -16.77 -13.57 13.33
C PHE A 33 -15.52 -12.67 13.30
N LEU A 34 -15.23 -11.98 14.41
CA LEU A 34 -14.06 -11.11 14.52
C LEU A 34 -12.75 -11.88 14.40
N ALA A 35 -12.68 -13.11 14.92
CA ALA A 35 -11.51 -13.96 14.81
C ALA A 35 -11.23 -14.31 13.33
N ARG A 36 -12.27 -14.61 12.54
CA ARG A 36 -12.13 -14.84 11.10
C ARG A 36 -11.67 -13.60 10.34
N LEU A 37 -12.24 -12.42 10.64
CA LEU A 37 -11.80 -11.16 10.03
C LEU A 37 -10.34 -10.84 10.37
N SER A 38 -9.95 -11.00 11.64
CA SER A 38 -8.57 -10.77 12.08
C SER A 38 -7.59 -11.74 11.42
N MET A 39 -7.99 -13.00 11.18
CA MET A 39 -7.15 -13.95 10.45
C MET A 39 -6.96 -13.54 8.99
N LYS A 40 -8.01 -13.03 8.33
CA LYS A 40 -7.90 -12.49 6.96
C LYS A 40 -6.99 -11.25 6.93
N PHE A 41 -7.20 -10.32 7.85
CA PHE A 41 -6.36 -9.13 7.99
C PHE A 41 -4.89 -9.51 8.16
N HIS A 42 -4.61 -10.39 9.12
CA HIS A 42 -3.26 -10.87 9.41
C HIS A 42 -2.61 -11.48 8.16
N ASN A 43 -3.30 -12.39 7.47
CA ASN A 43 -2.77 -13.05 6.28
C ASN A 43 -2.52 -12.09 5.12
N LEU A 44 -3.44 -11.15 4.85
CA LEU A 44 -3.28 -10.16 3.78
C LEU A 44 -2.13 -9.21 4.08
N THR A 45 -2.06 -8.70 5.31
CA THR A 45 -0.98 -7.81 5.74
C THR A 45 0.37 -8.53 5.71
N GLN A 46 0.44 -9.78 6.18
CA GLN A 46 1.65 -10.60 6.10
C GLN A 46 2.09 -10.82 4.64
N ALA A 47 1.15 -11.19 3.76
CA ALA A 47 1.43 -11.36 2.34
C ALA A 47 1.93 -10.05 1.68
N ALA A 48 1.35 -8.91 2.04
CA ALA A 48 1.77 -7.61 1.54
C ALA A 48 3.17 -7.22 2.01
N ILE A 49 3.53 -7.56 3.25
CA ILE A 49 4.87 -7.36 3.83
C ILE A 49 5.87 -8.32 3.20
N ASP A 50 5.52 -9.57 2.94
CA ASP A 50 6.44 -10.52 2.32
C ASP A 50 6.61 -10.26 0.81
N GLY A 51 5.78 -9.38 0.25
CA GLY A 51 5.71 -9.14 -1.20
C GLY A 51 5.14 -10.32 -1.97
N ASN A 52 4.42 -11.21 -1.30
CA ASN A 52 3.81 -12.40 -1.89
C ASN A 52 2.37 -12.11 -2.32
N TYR A 53 2.19 -11.66 -3.55
CA TYR A 53 0.89 -11.23 -4.09
C TYR A 53 0.14 -12.31 -4.86
N SER A 54 0.55 -13.58 -4.76
CA SER A 54 -0.03 -14.67 -5.57
C SER A 54 -1.43 -15.09 -5.13
N ASP A 55 -1.76 -14.88 -3.85
CA ASP A 55 -3.02 -15.30 -3.23
C ASP A 55 -3.85 -14.07 -2.86
N GLY A 56 -4.78 -13.68 -3.74
CA GLY A 56 -5.84 -12.74 -3.38
C GLY A 56 -6.20 -11.73 -4.45
N ASP A 57 -7.51 -11.67 -4.77
CA ASP A 57 -8.10 -10.64 -5.64
C ASP A 57 -7.80 -9.21 -5.16
N PHE A 58 -7.58 -9.04 -3.86
CA PHE A 58 -7.13 -7.79 -3.24
C PHE A 58 -5.88 -7.19 -3.90
N PHE A 59 -4.89 -8.02 -4.26
CA PHE A 59 -3.65 -7.56 -4.88
C PHE A 59 -3.74 -7.37 -6.40
N ALA A 60 -4.82 -7.85 -7.02
CA ALA A 60 -5.06 -7.72 -8.46
C ALA A 60 -5.65 -6.35 -8.84
N GLY A 61 -6.31 -5.66 -7.89
CA GLY A 61 -7.00 -4.38 -8.10
C GLY A 61 -6.13 -3.12 -8.05
N SER A 62 -4.79 -3.23 -8.04
CA SER A 62 -3.90 -2.06 -7.98
C SER A 62 -4.18 -1.11 -9.16
N ASN A 63 -4.65 0.11 -8.85
CA ASN A 63 -4.90 1.16 -9.83
C ASN A 63 -3.75 2.19 -9.80
N ARG A 64 -3.73 3.13 -10.75
CA ARG A 64 -2.68 4.16 -10.85
C ARG A 64 -2.51 5.03 -9.58
N ASP A 65 -3.57 5.21 -8.81
CA ASP A 65 -3.60 6.14 -7.67
C ASP A 65 -3.55 5.44 -6.29
N SER A 66 -3.74 4.12 -6.24
CA SER A 66 -3.76 3.35 -4.99
C SER A 66 -3.23 1.93 -5.23
N SER A 67 -1.99 1.70 -4.81
CA SER A 67 -1.33 0.39 -4.86
C SER A 67 -1.69 -0.41 -3.63
N THR A 68 -2.08 -1.67 -3.81
CA THR A 68 -2.27 -2.64 -2.71
C THR A 68 -0.98 -3.38 -2.38
N ARG A 69 0.16 -2.99 -2.98
CA ARG A 69 1.45 -3.68 -2.90
C ARG A 69 2.41 -2.95 -1.96
N LEU A 70 2.07 -2.96 -0.67
CA LEU A 70 2.78 -2.23 0.39
C LEU A 70 4.32 -2.41 0.34
N ARG A 71 4.83 -3.64 0.18
CA ARG A 71 6.28 -3.88 0.10
C ARG A 71 6.93 -3.15 -1.07
N ALA A 72 6.26 -3.08 -2.22
CA ALA A 72 6.79 -2.36 -3.39
C ALA A 72 6.82 -0.85 -3.14
N ASP A 73 5.76 -0.30 -2.53
CA ASP A 73 5.66 1.13 -2.24
C ASP A 73 6.71 1.55 -1.21
N ILE A 74 6.91 0.77 -0.15
CA ILE A 74 7.97 1.01 0.85
C ILE A 74 9.36 0.94 0.21
N HIS A 75 9.60 -0.02 -0.70
CA HIS A 75 10.87 -0.09 -1.44
C HIS A 75 11.10 1.15 -2.30
N CYS A 76 10.05 1.66 -2.96
CA CYS A 76 10.13 2.88 -3.76
C CYS A 76 10.50 4.07 -2.88
N LEU A 77 9.74 4.30 -1.80
CA LEU A 77 9.98 5.39 -0.84
C LEU A 77 11.40 5.33 -0.24
N ASN A 78 11.85 4.14 0.17
CA ASN A 78 13.22 3.96 0.70
C ASN A 78 14.30 4.25 -0.36
N GLY A 79 14.05 3.91 -1.62
CA GLY A 79 14.94 4.23 -2.74
C GLY A 79 15.01 5.73 -3.03
N GLU A 80 13.87 6.41 -2.98
CA GLU A 80 13.76 7.87 -3.12
C GLU A 80 14.47 8.59 -1.98
N PHE A 81 14.24 8.19 -0.73
CA PHE A 81 14.93 8.72 0.45
C PHE A 81 16.45 8.53 0.36
N SER A 82 16.92 7.34 -0.01
CA SER A 82 18.35 7.06 -0.19
C SER A 82 18.98 7.94 -1.27
N THR A 83 18.24 8.17 -2.36
CA THR A 83 18.66 9.07 -3.45
C THR A 83 18.69 10.53 -3.00
N TYR A 84 17.65 10.97 -2.30
CA TYR A 84 17.59 12.32 -1.74
C TYR A 84 18.73 12.57 -0.75
N MET A 85 19.00 11.66 0.17
CA MET A 85 20.10 11.78 1.14
C MET A 85 21.46 11.88 0.43
N ARG A 86 21.68 11.08 -0.62
CA ARG A 86 22.91 11.12 -1.42
C ARG A 86 23.09 12.46 -2.14
N ASP A 87 22.02 13.02 -2.67
CA ASP A 87 22.11 14.17 -3.57
C ASP A 87 21.96 15.51 -2.83
N LYS A 88 21.16 15.52 -1.75
CA LYS A 88 20.68 16.71 -1.01
C LYS A 88 20.82 16.59 0.51
N GLY A 89 21.37 15.50 1.05
CA GLY A 89 21.50 15.32 2.51
C GLY A 89 22.56 16.20 3.17
N HIS A 90 23.52 16.72 2.39
CA HIS A 90 24.54 17.65 2.88
C HIS A 90 23.92 19.00 3.21
N LEU A 91 24.41 19.67 4.25
CA LEU A 91 24.09 21.08 4.45
C LEU A 91 24.77 21.94 3.38
N ARG A 92 26.06 21.71 3.08
CA ARG A 92 26.80 22.46 2.06
C ARG A 92 27.28 21.56 0.94
N LYS A 93 26.94 21.90 -0.31
CA LYS A 93 27.40 21.19 -1.51
C LYS A 93 28.23 22.12 -2.38
N LEU A 94 29.40 21.64 -2.80
CA LEU A 94 30.27 22.37 -3.71
C LEU A 94 29.62 22.46 -5.09
N CYS A 95 29.45 23.68 -5.61
CA CYS A 95 29.13 23.87 -7.02
C CYS A 95 30.37 23.63 -7.89
N SER A 96 30.23 22.78 -8.91
CA SER A 96 31.24 22.68 -9.98
C SER A 96 30.99 23.79 -10.99
N ASP A 97 32.05 24.41 -11.52
CA ASP A 97 32.01 25.50 -12.51
C ASP A 97 31.34 25.12 -13.86
N SER A 98 30.80 23.89 -13.98
CA SER A 98 30.19 23.32 -15.20
C SER A 98 28.68 23.09 -15.09
N GLU A 99 28.08 23.34 -13.92
CA GLU A 99 26.62 23.34 -13.79
C GLU A 99 26.09 24.68 -14.31
N PRO A 100 25.12 24.72 -15.24
CA PRO A 100 24.53 25.97 -15.67
C PRO A 100 23.92 26.65 -14.45
N ASP A 101 24.26 27.93 -14.30
CA ASP A 101 23.56 28.87 -13.42
C ASP A 101 22.10 28.92 -13.86
N VAL A 102 21.29 28.03 -13.32
CA VAL A 102 19.83 28.15 -13.39
C VAL A 102 19.51 29.25 -12.41
N GLY A 103 19.47 30.47 -12.95
CA GLY A 103 19.42 31.69 -12.19
C GLY A 103 18.32 31.71 -11.14
N SER A 104 18.63 32.37 -10.04
CA SER A 104 17.67 33.18 -9.32
C SER A 104 18.33 34.51 -9.02
N GLU A 105 18.25 35.41 -10.00
CA GLU A 105 17.90 36.78 -9.65
C GLU A 105 16.44 36.75 -9.19
N SER A 106 16.24 36.45 -7.91
CA SER A 106 15.01 36.77 -7.20
C SER A 106 15.42 37.18 -5.80
N ASP A 107 15.35 38.50 -5.59
CA ASP A 107 15.02 39.21 -4.37
C ASP A 107 15.21 38.45 -3.03
N VAL A 108 16.14 39.00 -2.25
CA VAL A 108 16.10 39.21 -0.79
C VAL A 108 14.93 38.54 -0.04
N ASP A 109 15.29 37.74 0.98
CA ASP A 109 14.44 37.12 2.01
C ASP A 109 13.55 35.96 1.58
N SER A 110 14.15 34.77 1.45
CA SER A 110 13.53 33.48 1.83
C SER A 110 14.63 32.43 2.03
N GLU A 111 15.45 32.58 3.09
CA GLU A 111 16.19 31.43 3.62
C GLU A 111 15.15 30.47 4.22
N GLU A 112 14.54 29.62 3.39
CA GLU A 112 13.69 28.54 3.91
C GLU A 112 14.57 27.64 4.80
N GLU A 113 14.22 27.63 6.09
CA GLU A 113 14.92 26.92 7.14
C GLU A 113 14.90 25.41 6.82
N GLY A 114 15.98 24.91 6.21
CA GLY A 114 16.07 23.51 5.79
C GLY A 114 16.53 23.27 4.36
N GLU A 115 16.92 24.28 3.59
CA GLU A 115 17.49 24.07 2.25
C GLU A 115 18.99 23.71 2.24
N MET A 116 19.43 23.06 1.14
CA MET A 116 20.83 22.75 0.90
C MET A 116 21.55 24.00 0.40
N LEU A 117 22.58 24.43 1.12
CA LEU A 117 23.42 25.55 0.72
C LEU A 117 24.35 25.13 -0.41
N ARG A 118 24.22 25.80 -1.56
CA ARG A 118 25.17 25.71 -2.67
C ARG A 118 26.30 26.69 -2.42
N VAL A 119 27.52 26.18 -2.30
CA VAL A 119 28.66 26.96 -1.81
C VAL A 119 29.80 26.91 -2.82
N ALA A 120 30.39 28.06 -3.12
CA ALA A 120 31.53 28.15 -4.02
C ALA A 120 32.79 27.59 -3.35
N LYS A 121 33.77 27.15 -4.16
CA LYS A 121 35.00 26.53 -3.64
C LYS A 121 35.73 27.40 -2.60
N HIS A 122 35.82 28.70 -2.85
CA HIS A 122 36.50 29.65 -1.97
C HIS A 122 35.79 29.81 -0.61
N GLU A 123 34.45 29.69 -0.58
CA GLU A 123 33.66 29.78 0.65
C GLU A 123 33.82 28.52 1.49
N VAL A 124 33.88 27.34 0.85
CA VAL A 124 34.22 26.07 1.53
C VAL A 124 35.62 26.17 2.13
N GLU A 125 36.61 26.65 1.37
CA GLU A 125 37.98 26.84 1.87
C GLU A 125 38.03 27.81 3.05
N THR A 126 37.26 28.90 2.99
CA THR A 126 37.16 29.89 4.08
C THR A 126 36.51 29.29 5.33
N TRP A 127 35.44 28.51 5.16
CA TRP A 127 34.79 27.79 6.25
C TRP A 127 35.73 26.76 6.88
N VAL A 128 36.39 25.91 6.08
CA VAL A 128 37.32 24.89 6.56
C VAL A 128 38.46 25.55 7.36
N LYS A 129 39.07 26.61 6.83
CA LYS A 129 40.14 27.36 7.52
C LYS A 129 39.67 27.95 8.84
N ARG A 130 38.47 28.53 8.86
CA ARG A 130 37.89 29.11 10.09
C ARG A 130 37.74 28.06 11.18
N VAL A 131 37.14 26.91 10.86
CA VAL A 131 36.92 25.84 11.85
C VAL A 131 38.24 25.18 12.24
N TYR A 132 39.18 24.99 11.30
CA TYR A 132 40.53 24.50 11.58
C TYR A 132 41.25 25.41 12.59
N LEU A 133 41.25 26.73 12.37
CA LEU A 133 41.89 27.68 13.28
C LEU A 133 41.23 27.69 14.67
N LYS A 134 39.90 27.52 14.74
CA LYS A 134 39.13 27.45 15.99
C LYS A 134 39.41 26.16 16.80
N THR A 135 39.64 25.04 16.12
CA THR A 135 39.80 23.70 16.74
C THR A 135 41.26 23.28 16.88
N ARG A 136 42.21 24.12 16.42
CA ARG A 136 43.65 23.86 16.44
C ARG A 136 44.14 23.63 17.88
N GLY A 137 44.63 22.41 18.12
CA GLY A 137 45.20 21.99 19.40
C GLY A 137 46.73 21.99 19.40
N ARG A 138 47.32 21.03 20.12
CA ARG A 138 48.77 20.84 20.21
C ARG A 138 49.34 20.00 19.05
N GLU A 139 48.60 19.91 17.94
CA GLU A 139 48.97 19.11 16.76
C GLU A 139 50.18 19.72 16.05
N LEU A 140 51.02 18.85 15.47
CA LEU A 140 52.14 19.30 14.64
C LEU A 140 51.62 19.99 13.37
N PRO A 141 52.33 21.02 12.85
CA PRO A 141 51.97 21.64 11.58
C PRO A 141 51.78 20.61 10.47
N GLY A 142 50.68 20.73 9.71
CA GLY A 142 50.31 19.77 8.66
C GLY A 142 49.27 18.73 9.10
N ASN A 143 48.99 18.62 10.40
CA ASN A 143 47.94 17.75 10.94
C ASN A 143 46.74 18.55 11.44
N TYR A 144 45.61 17.86 11.62
CA TYR A 144 44.38 18.42 12.19
C TYR A 144 43.86 17.58 13.36
N ASN A 145 43.16 18.25 14.27
CA ASN A 145 42.56 17.63 15.45
C ASN A 145 41.30 16.85 15.06
N HIS A 146 41.06 15.66 15.64
CA HIS A 146 39.84 14.88 15.42
C HIS A 146 38.54 15.65 15.73
N VAL A 147 38.59 16.63 16.64
CA VAL A 147 37.46 17.52 16.95
C VAL A 147 36.99 18.30 15.71
N LEU A 148 37.91 18.65 14.79
CA LEU A 148 37.58 19.33 13.53
C LEU A 148 36.62 18.50 12.68
N LEU A 149 36.88 17.20 12.55
CA LEU A 149 36.02 16.30 11.79
C LEU A 149 34.63 16.17 12.43
N SER A 150 34.57 16.17 13.77
CA SER A 150 33.29 16.10 14.50
C SER A 150 32.44 17.34 14.25
N GLU A 151 33.02 18.55 14.34
CA GLU A 151 32.33 19.81 14.08
C GLU A 151 31.81 19.87 12.64
N PHE A 152 32.67 19.52 11.67
CA PHE A 152 32.26 19.45 10.27
C PHE A 152 31.13 18.45 10.02
N TYR A 153 31.20 17.28 10.65
CA TYR A 153 30.17 16.26 10.51
C TYR A 153 28.83 16.73 11.08
N HIS A 154 28.81 17.29 12.29
CA HIS A 154 27.58 17.79 12.92
C HIS A 154 26.94 18.91 12.09
N GLU A 155 27.76 19.80 11.54
CA GLU A 155 27.26 20.88 10.71
C GLU A 155 26.72 20.36 9.37
N GLN A 156 27.39 19.39 8.73
CA GLN A 156 26.94 18.79 7.47
C GLN A 156 25.71 17.89 7.61
N SER A 157 25.51 17.26 8.77
CA SER A 157 24.40 16.32 9.04
C SER A 157 23.20 16.94 9.75
N SER A 158 23.22 18.25 10.02
CA SER A 158 22.18 18.96 10.79
C SER A 158 20.76 18.80 10.22
N ARG A 159 20.64 18.60 8.89
CA ARG A 159 19.35 18.46 8.18
C ARG A 159 18.82 17.02 8.17
N TRP A 160 19.61 16.02 8.55
CA TRP A 160 19.23 14.61 8.41
C TRP A 160 17.97 14.24 9.17
N THR A 161 17.78 14.83 10.35
CA THR A 161 16.58 14.59 11.17
C THR A 161 15.31 15.06 10.47
N MET A 162 15.32 16.26 9.89
CA MET A 162 14.18 16.80 9.15
C MET A 162 13.85 15.91 7.94
N ILE A 163 14.84 15.61 7.10
CA ILE A 163 14.67 14.77 5.91
C ILE A 163 14.13 13.37 6.29
N ALA A 164 14.64 12.79 7.37
CA ALA A 164 14.16 11.50 7.86
C ALA A 164 12.72 11.57 8.36
N ASN A 165 12.31 12.65 9.04
CA ASN A 165 10.93 12.81 9.49
C ASN A 165 9.94 12.95 8.33
N ASP A 166 10.31 13.67 7.26
CA ASP A 166 9.48 13.78 6.06
C ASP A 166 9.29 12.43 5.37
N HIS A 167 10.37 11.65 5.28
CA HIS A 167 10.33 10.28 4.79
C HIS A 167 9.44 9.38 5.65
N LEU A 168 9.62 9.43 6.97
CA LEU A 168 8.79 8.67 7.92
C LEU A 168 7.32 9.02 7.81
N THR A 169 6.99 10.30 7.62
CA THR A 169 5.61 10.77 7.42
C THR A 169 5.00 10.17 6.15
N SER A 170 5.76 10.14 5.05
CA SER A 170 5.34 9.51 3.79
C SER A 170 5.11 8.01 3.94
N VAL A 171 6.01 7.31 4.64
CA VAL A 171 5.88 5.87 4.89
C VAL A 171 4.68 5.55 5.79
N LEU A 172 4.46 6.35 6.84
CA LEU A 172 3.31 6.20 7.72
C LEU A 172 2.00 6.44 6.98
N ALA A 173 1.92 7.47 6.13
CA ALA A 173 0.74 7.75 5.32
C ALA A 173 0.42 6.58 4.36
N THR A 174 1.42 6.07 3.66
CA THR A 174 1.26 4.90 2.77
C THR A 174 0.81 3.66 3.55
N THR A 175 1.38 3.43 4.73
CA THR A 175 1.03 2.29 5.58
C THR A 175 -0.40 2.40 6.12
N ALA A 176 -0.82 3.60 6.57
CA ALA A 176 -2.17 3.85 7.05
C ALA A 176 -3.20 3.66 5.93
N ASN A 177 -2.95 4.21 4.75
CA ASN A 177 -3.80 4.02 3.57
C ASN A 177 -3.92 2.53 3.21
N PHE A 178 -2.82 1.77 3.29
CA PHE A 178 -2.86 0.33 3.07
C PHE A 178 -3.72 -0.41 4.10
N VAL A 179 -3.57 -0.10 5.39
CA VAL A 179 -4.39 -0.69 6.45
C VAL A 179 -5.87 -0.41 6.20
N ASP A 180 -6.23 0.82 5.84
CA ASP A 180 -7.61 1.18 5.49
C ASP A 180 -8.12 0.39 4.28
N MET A 181 -7.29 0.20 3.25
CA MET A 181 -7.65 -0.64 2.09
C MET A 181 -7.91 -2.09 2.50
N VAL A 182 -7.08 -2.68 3.36
CA VAL A 182 -7.28 -4.05 3.85
C VAL A 182 -8.56 -4.14 4.68
N LEU A 183 -8.78 -3.20 5.60
CA LEU A 183 -9.97 -3.18 6.45
C LEU A 183 -11.26 -3.02 5.64
N ASN A 184 -11.27 -2.11 4.68
CA ASN A 184 -12.42 -1.93 3.78
C ASN A 184 -12.65 -3.20 2.95
N TRP A 185 -11.58 -3.82 2.41
CA TRP A 185 -11.70 -5.05 1.65
C TRP A 185 -12.30 -6.21 2.46
N ILE A 186 -11.82 -6.46 3.68
CA ILE A 186 -12.32 -7.60 4.49
C ILE A 186 -13.75 -7.38 4.99
N ILE A 187 -14.16 -6.12 5.21
CA ILE A 187 -15.53 -5.76 5.61
C ILE A 187 -16.46 -5.84 4.39
N GLU A 188 -16.04 -5.27 3.25
CA GLU A 188 -16.78 -5.33 2.00
C GLU A 188 -16.90 -6.76 1.50
N GLU A 189 -15.88 -7.62 1.54
CA GLU A 189 -16.01 -9.02 1.11
C GLU A 189 -17.11 -9.77 1.90
N GLU A 190 -17.34 -9.39 3.16
CA GLU A 190 -18.38 -9.97 3.99
C GLU A 190 -19.78 -9.42 3.64
N ASP A 191 -19.90 -8.11 3.46
CA ASP A 191 -21.16 -7.45 3.03
C ASP A 191 -21.47 -7.69 1.54
N VAL A 192 -20.47 -7.97 0.69
CA VAL A 192 -20.55 -8.15 -0.78
C VAL A 192 -20.70 -9.62 -1.16
N LYS A 193 -20.38 -10.59 -0.27
CA LYS A 193 -20.89 -11.97 -0.40
C LYS A 193 -22.43 -12.02 -0.46
N SER A 194 -23.10 -10.93 -0.07
CA SER A 194 -24.54 -10.75 -0.25
C SER A 194 -24.96 -10.13 -1.59
N ARG A 195 -24.07 -9.51 -2.36
CA ARG A 195 -24.45 -8.61 -3.46
C ARG A 195 -24.05 -9.03 -4.87
N ASP A 196 -22.94 -9.74 -5.10
CA ASP A 196 -22.43 -9.80 -6.48
C ASP A 196 -21.83 -11.14 -6.93
N GLU A 197 -22.74 -12.04 -7.32
CA GLU A 197 -22.68 -12.77 -8.60
C GLU A 197 -22.52 -11.86 -9.84
N LYS A 198 -21.86 -10.69 -9.75
CA LYS A 198 -21.74 -9.75 -10.87
C LYS A 198 -20.33 -9.74 -11.48
N ARG A 199 -20.14 -10.79 -12.26
CA ARG A 199 -19.52 -10.79 -13.60
C ARG A 199 -18.00 -10.63 -13.71
N GLN A 200 -17.41 -11.61 -14.37
CA GLN A 200 -16.10 -11.52 -15.01
C GLN A 200 -16.23 -10.77 -16.37
N PRO A 201 -15.26 -9.95 -16.77
CA PRO A 201 -15.15 -9.51 -18.16
C PRO A 201 -14.78 -10.72 -19.02
N ILE A 202 -15.72 -11.17 -19.86
CA ILE A 202 -15.46 -12.16 -20.91
C ILE A 202 -15.21 -11.38 -22.19
N THR A 203 -14.01 -11.46 -22.75
CA THR A 203 -13.69 -10.78 -24.02
C THR A 203 -13.38 -11.82 -25.10
N TYR A 204 -14.26 -11.94 -26.11
CA TYR A 204 -14.05 -12.76 -27.31
C TYR A 204 -13.41 -11.97 -28.47
N ASN A 205 -12.66 -10.90 -28.17
CA ASN A 205 -12.22 -9.97 -29.19
C ASN A 205 -10.71 -10.10 -29.47
N HIS A 206 -10.35 -10.45 -30.72
CA HIS A 206 -8.96 -10.53 -31.21
C HIS A 206 -8.17 -9.21 -31.11
N TYR A 207 -8.85 -8.09 -30.84
CA TYR A 207 -8.23 -6.79 -30.61
C TYR A 207 -7.30 -6.73 -29.38
N TYR A 208 -7.50 -7.60 -28.37
CA TYR A 208 -6.61 -7.64 -27.19
C TYR A 208 -5.23 -8.23 -27.52
N THR A 209 -5.20 -9.29 -28.33
CA THR A 209 -3.94 -9.93 -28.76
C THR A 209 -3.13 -9.03 -29.70
N ASP A 210 -3.80 -8.26 -30.56
CA ASP A 210 -3.15 -7.38 -31.53
C ASP A 210 -2.48 -6.17 -30.87
N ASN A 211 -3.11 -5.58 -29.85
CA ASN A 211 -2.54 -4.44 -29.12
C ASN A 211 -1.31 -4.81 -28.27
N ILE A 212 -1.28 -6.04 -27.71
CA ILE A 212 -0.12 -6.56 -26.99
C ILE A 212 1.04 -6.88 -27.95
N GLN A 213 0.76 -7.36 -29.16
CA GLN A 213 1.81 -7.63 -30.15
C GLN A 213 2.40 -6.35 -30.75
N ASN A 214 1.58 -5.32 -31.01
CA ASN A 214 2.06 -4.01 -31.47
C ASN A 214 2.94 -3.32 -30.41
N ALA A 215 2.56 -3.37 -29.13
CA ALA A 215 3.37 -2.85 -28.04
C ALA A 215 4.74 -3.55 -27.90
N ARG A 216 4.83 -4.84 -28.27
CA ARG A 216 6.11 -5.60 -28.29
C ARG A 216 6.98 -5.25 -29.50
N HIS A 217 6.38 -4.96 -30.66
CA HIS A 217 7.13 -4.52 -31.85
C HIS A 217 7.71 -3.11 -31.70
N ASP A 218 6.97 -2.19 -31.08
CA ASP A 218 7.44 -0.82 -30.84
C ASP A 218 8.62 -0.77 -29.85
N ALA A 219 8.61 -1.65 -28.83
CA ALA A 219 9.71 -1.78 -27.88
C ALA A 219 11.02 -2.32 -28.53
N MET A 220 10.92 -3.14 -29.58
CA MET A 220 12.08 -3.72 -30.27
C MET A 220 12.74 -2.73 -31.26
N LYS A 221 11.94 -1.82 -31.85
CA LYS A 221 12.40 -0.85 -32.87
C LYS A 221 13.33 0.24 -32.28
N GLY A 222 13.17 0.56 -30.98
CA GLY A 222 14.01 1.53 -30.27
C GLY A 222 15.46 1.10 -30.05
N ASN A 223 15.76 -0.21 -30.06
CA ASN A 223 17.11 -0.72 -29.82
C ASN A 223 17.97 -0.80 -31.10
N ILE A 224 17.34 -0.93 -32.28
CA ILE A 224 18.06 -0.99 -33.57
C ILE A 224 18.41 0.41 -34.09
N GLN A 225 17.64 1.44 -33.71
CA GLN A 225 17.90 2.83 -34.14
C GLN A 225 19.07 3.50 -33.41
N LYS A 226 19.46 3.00 -32.22
CA LYS A 226 20.68 3.41 -31.50
C LYS A 226 21.97 2.77 -32.03
N ALA A 227 21.87 1.73 -32.88
CA ALA A 227 23.01 1.06 -33.49
C ALA A 227 23.35 1.57 -34.91
N MET A 228 22.53 2.45 -35.50
CA MET A 228 22.67 2.89 -36.90
C MET A 228 23.14 4.36 -37.08
N GLN A 229 23.54 5.05 -36.00
CA GLN A 229 24.11 6.42 -36.08
C GLN A 229 25.64 6.48 -35.90
N SER A 230 26.35 5.37 -36.09
CA SER A 230 27.81 5.36 -36.27
C SER A 230 28.14 4.98 -37.71
N VAL A 231 27.92 5.91 -38.63
CA VAL A 231 28.40 5.84 -40.01
C VAL A 231 29.64 6.72 -40.14
N GLU A 232 30.70 6.07 -40.61
CA GLU A 232 31.69 6.55 -41.56
C GLU A 232 31.62 8.04 -41.95
N HIS A 233 32.75 8.73 -41.81
CA HIS A 233 33.37 9.41 -42.94
C HIS A 233 34.88 9.45 -42.77
N ASP A 234 35.58 8.73 -43.66
CA ASP A 234 36.95 9.01 -44.06
C ASP A 234 36.92 10.09 -45.15
N GLN A 235 37.87 11.04 -45.11
CA GLN A 235 38.67 11.40 -46.28
C GLN A 235 39.69 12.53 -45.99
N ASN A 236 40.93 12.20 -46.36
CA ASN A 236 42.01 13.05 -46.86
C ASN A 236 43.10 13.49 -45.88
N GLY A 237 44.25 12.84 -46.04
CA GLY A 237 45.47 13.07 -45.28
C GLY A 237 46.37 14.20 -45.79
N LYS A 238 47.33 14.56 -44.94
CA LYS A 238 48.70 14.93 -45.32
C LYS A 238 49.62 14.78 -44.11
N LEU A 239 50.66 13.97 -44.25
CA LEU A 239 51.79 13.92 -43.32
C LEU A 239 52.59 15.24 -43.41
N HIS A 240 52.92 15.82 -42.27
CA HIS A 240 54.23 16.41 -42.03
C HIS A 240 54.65 16.15 -40.59
N ALA A 241 55.73 15.39 -40.46
CA ALA A 241 56.46 15.22 -39.21
C ALA A 241 57.17 16.54 -38.85
N CYS A 242 57.18 16.90 -37.56
CA CYS A 242 58.40 17.42 -36.96
C CYS A 242 58.43 17.10 -35.46
N LYS A 243 59.50 16.39 -35.10
CA LYS A 243 59.99 16.16 -33.74
C LYS A 243 60.24 17.51 -33.07
N THR A 244 60.06 17.58 -31.75
CA THR A 244 61.19 17.87 -30.85
C THR A 244 60.83 17.38 -29.44
N ALA A 245 61.64 16.44 -28.97
CA ALA A 245 61.74 16.06 -27.58
C ALA A 245 62.48 17.18 -26.82
N MET A 246 61.75 18.10 -26.21
CA MET A 246 62.24 18.97 -25.14
C MET A 246 61.02 19.53 -24.42
N ASP A 247 60.65 18.91 -23.30
CA ASP A 247 60.07 19.62 -22.13
C ASP A 247 59.74 18.72 -20.93
N SER A 248 60.18 17.45 -20.90
CA SER A 248 60.07 16.63 -19.69
C SER A 248 60.92 17.17 -18.52
N LEU A 249 62.03 17.87 -18.79
CA LEU A 249 62.89 18.46 -17.76
C LEU A 249 62.45 19.86 -17.29
N LYS A 250 61.78 20.66 -18.14
CA LYS A 250 61.15 21.92 -17.71
C LYS A 250 59.89 21.68 -16.88
N LEU A 251 59.18 20.57 -17.12
CA LEU A 251 58.08 20.13 -16.27
C LEU A 251 58.59 19.77 -14.87
N ILE A 252 59.70 19.03 -14.76
CA ILE A 252 60.29 18.62 -13.47
C ILE A 252 60.84 19.82 -12.70
N VAL A 253 61.50 20.78 -13.36
CA VAL A 253 62.01 22.00 -12.70
C VAL A 253 60.88 22.97 -12.31
N SER A 254 59.80 23.03 -13.09
CA SER A 254 58.60 23.82 -12.73
C SER A 254 57.79 23.18 -11.59
N LEU A 255 57.88 21.85 -11.44
CA LEU A 255 57.31 21.10 -10.32
C LEU A 255 58.15 21.24 -9.02
N GLN A 256 59.37 21.76 -9.09
CA GLN A 256 60.29 21.80 -7.95
C GLN A 256 60.29 23.14 -7.17
N ASN A 257 59.53 24.17 -7.62
CA ASN A 257 59.51 25.49 -6.96
C ASN A 257 58.15 25.93 -6.39
N LYS A 258 57.30 24.98 -5.96
CA LYS A 258 56.18 25.25 -5.03
C LYS A 258 56.09 24.24 -3.88
N VAL A 259 57.23 23.78 -3.35
CA VAL A 259 57.27 23.05 -2.07
C VAL A 259 57.50 24.06 -0.92
N ILE A 260 56.63 25.06 -0.86
CA ILE A 260 56.22 25.67 0.41
C ILE A 260 54.71 25.44 0.43
N VAL A 261 54.31 24.21 0.74
CA VAL A 261 52.91 23.95 1.03
C VAL A 261 52.66 24.65 2.36
N ASN A 262 51.72 25.59 2.38
CA ASN A 262 51.26 26.14 3.64
C ASN A 262 50.69 24.95 4.45
N MET A 263 51.37 24.59 5.54
CA MET A 263 51.04 23.40 6.32
C MET A 263 49.59 23.45 6.83
N ASP A 264 49.02 24.64 7.01
CA ASP A 264 47.62 24.83 7.36
C ASP A 264 46.68 24.55 6.16
N ASP A 265 47.08 24.88 4.93
CA ASP A 265 46.32 24.56 3.71
C ASP A 265 46.31 23.05 3.43
N GLN A 266 47.44 22.37 3.66
CA GLN A 266 47.53 20.90 3.59
C GLN A 266 46.59 20.23 4.59
N ALA A 267 46.68 20.64 5.87
CA ALA A 267 45.83 20.11 6.93
C ALA A 267 44.34 20.32 6.64
N CYS A 268 43.96 21.50 6.10
CA CYS A 268 42.59 21.80 5.68
C CYS A 268 42.13 20.90 4.53
N SER A 269 42.96 20.67 3.52
CA SER A 269 42.63 19.81 2.37
C SER A 269 42.44 18.35 2.80
N GLU A 270 43.33 17.84 3.65
CA GLU A 270 43.22 16.48 4.20
C GLU A 270 42.00 16.32 5.11
N ALA A 271 41.69 17.33 5.94
CA ALA A 271 40.50 17.33 6.78
C ALA A 271 39.21 17.31 5.93
N LEU A 272 39.16 18.06 4.83
CA LEU A 272 38.01 18.07 3.92
C LEU A 272 37.85 16.72 3.20
N ALA A 273 38.96 16.09 2.77
CA ALA A 273 38.92 14.76 2.20
C ALA A 273 38.46 13.71 3.22
N GLY A 274 38.96 13.79 4.45
CA GLY A 274 38.54 12.95 5.58
C GLY A 274 37.06 13.11 5.89
N LEU A 275 36.55 14.35 5.92
CA LEU A 275 35.14 14.66 6.09
C LEU A 275 34.29 14.02 5.01
N ASN A 276 34.64 14.17 3.73
CA ASN A 276 33.87 13.60 2.62
C ASN A 276 33.81 12.07 2.69
N ALA A 277 34.93 11.43 3.04
CA ALA A 277 34.99 9.99 3.22
C ALA A 277 34.13 9.54 4.41
N TYR A 278 34.27 10.19 5.56
CA TYR A 278 33.52 9.87 6.77
C TYR A 278 32.02 10.08 6.57
N TYR A 279 31.63 11.26 6.06
CA TYR A 279 30.24 11.62 5.77
C TYR A 279 29.57 10.58 4.88
N LYS A 280 30.24 10.14 3.80
CA LYS A 280 29.70 9.15 2.88
C LYS A 280 29.40 7.82 3.55
N VAL A 281 30.24 7.37 4.48
CA VAL A 281 30.01 6.13 5.25
C VAL A 281 28.84 6.34 6.22
N THR A 282 28.88 7.40 7.02
CA THR A 282 27.85 7.67 8.02
C THR A 282 26.48 7.90 7.41
N MET A 283 26.40 8.56 6.25
CA MET A 283 25.14 8.81 5.54
C MET A 283 24.49 7.50 5.10
N LYS A 284 25.28 6.57 4.56
CA LYS A 284 24.79 5.24 4.20
C LYS A 284 24.30 4.49 5.44
N THR A 285 25.08 4.50 6.52
CA THR A 285 24.68 3.87 7.78
C THR A 285 23.41 4.48 8.36
N PHE A 286 23.24 5.81 8.27
CA PHE A 286 22.03 6.50 8.72
C PHE A 286 20.81 6.08 7.89
N VAL A 287 20.93 6.09 6.56
CA VAL A 287 19.87 5.62 5.65
C VAL A 287 19.48 4.18 5.97
N ASP A 288 20.47 3.29 6.09
CA ASP A 288 20.23 1.88 6.43
C ASP A 288 19.56 1.72 7.80
N ASN A 289 19.92 2.55 8.78
CA ASN A 289 19.33 2.52 10.11
C ASN A 289 17.88 3.02 10.10
N VAL A 290 17.57 4.11 9.38
CA VAL A 290 16.20 4.60 9.24
C VAL A 290 15.33 3.54 8.55
N CYS A 291 15.79 3.01 7.41
CA CYS A 291 15.06 1.99 6.69
C CYS A 291 14.88 0.71 7.50
N ARG A 292 15.96 0.13 8.05
CA ARG A 292 15.89 -1.18 8.71
C ARG A 292 15.41 -1.14 10.16
N GLN A 293 15.84 -0.14 10.93
CA GLN A 293 15.56 -0.10 12.37
C GLN A 293 14.32 0.70 12.70
N VAL A 294 13.97 1.72 11.90
CA VAL A 294 12.76 2.52 12.16
C VAL A 294 11.61 1.99 11.33
N ILE A 295 11.76 1.99 10.00
CA ILE A 295 10.66 1.62 9.10
C ILE A 295 10.36 0.13 9.19
N GLU A 296 11.30 -0.74 8.82
CA GLU A 296 11.04 -2.18 8.79
C GLU A 296 10.65 -2.70 10.17
N ARG A 297 11.40 -2.34 11.21
CA ARG A 297 11.20 -2.90 12.54
C ARG A 297 10.00 -2.35 13.29
N HIS A 298 9.73 -1.04 13.22
CA HIS A 298 8.73 -0.41 14.08
C HIS A 298 7.46 0.01 13.35
N ILE A 299 7.49 0.14 12.01
CA ILE A 299 6.31 0.50 11.23
C ILE A 299 5.75 -0.75 10.54
N VAL A 300 6.60 -1.56 9.90
CA VAL A 300 6.15 -2.62 8.99
C VAL A 300 5.98 -3.96 9.70
N PHE A 301 6.96 -4.37 10.52
CA PHE A 301 7.02 -5.71 11.09
C PHE A 301 5.79 -6.08 11.93
N ASP A 302 5.28 -5.15 12.74
CA ASP A 302 4.17 -5.40 13.67
C ASP A 302 2.78 -5.21 13.03
N LEU A 303 2.68 -4.85 11.74
CA LEU A 303 1.37 -4.60 11.10
C LEU A 303 0.41 -5.80 11.14
N PRO A 304 0.82 -7.05 10.88
CA PRO A 304 -0.07 -8.21 10.93
C PRO A 304 -0.66 -8.43 12.33
N ASP A 305 0.04 -7.97 13.36
CA ASP A 305 -0.35 -8.12 14.76
C ASP A 305 -1.24 -6.99 15.26
N LEU A 306 -1.44 -5.92 14.48
CA LEU A 306 -2.38 -4.82 14.82
C LEU A 306 -3.82 -5.31 15.00
N PHE A 307 -4.23 -6.32 14.24
CA PHE A 307 -5.54 -6.94 14.36
C PHE A 307 -5.44 -8.45 14.15
N SER A 308 -4.99 -9.16 15.18
CA SER A 308 -4.80 -10.61 15.17
C SER A 308 -5.92 -11.36 15.93
N PRO A 309 -6.10 -12.67 15.65
CA PRO A 309 -7.07 -13.49 16.37
C PRO A 309 -6.84 -13.53 17.89
N MET A 310 -5.59 -13.40 18.34
CA MET A 310 -5.26 -13.37 19.76
C MET A 310 -5.85 -12.13 20.45
N ILE A 311 -5.75 -10.95 19.81
CA ILE A 311 -6.38 -9.72 20.32
C ILE A 311 -7.89 -9.93 20.47
N VAL A 312 -8.53 -10.56 19.48
CA VAL A 312 -9.98 -10.84 19.54
C VAL A 312 -10.34 -11.81 20.67
N MET A 313 -9.49 -12.80 20.97
CA MET A 313 -9.69 -13.73 22.09
C MET A 313 -9.63 -13.03 23.45
N GLU A 314 -8.83 -11.98 23.58
CA GLU A 314 -8.68 -11.23 24.83
C GLU A 314 -9.82 -10.22 25.06
N LEU A 315 -10.63 -9.89 24.04
CA LEU A 315 -11.75 -8.98 24.19
C LEU A 315 -12.84 -9.54 25.12
N SER A 316 -13.37 -8.68 25.98
CA SER A 316 -14.54 -8.98 26.81
C SER A 316 -15.82 -9.03 25.97
N ASP A 317 -16.83 -9.76 26.45
CA ASP A 317 -18.11 -9.89 25.75
C ASP A 317 -18.81 -8.54 25.53
N GLN A 318 -18.63 -7.59 26.46
CA GLN A 318 -19.15 -6.22 26.29
C GLN A 318 -18.49 -5.49 25.12
N ASN A 319 -17.17 -5.62 24.96
CA ASN A 319 -16.45 -5.01 23.86
C ASN A 319 -16.80 -5.66 22.52
N LEU A 320 -16.95 -6.99 22.49
CA LEU A 320 -17.39 -7.71 21.29
C LEU A 320 -18.73 -7.20 20.78
N VAL A 321 -19.72 -7.13 21.67
CA VAL A 321 -21.06 -6.63 21.33
C VAL A 321 -20.99 -5.18 20.86
N ARG A 322 -20.17 -4.34 21.48
CA ARG A 322 -20.01 -2.94 21.07
C ARG A 322 -19.40 -2.79 19.67
N ILE A 323 -18.48 -3.66 19.28
CA ILE A 323 -17.71 -3.55 18.03
C ILE A 323 -18.48 -4.12 16.84
N ALA A 324 -19.11 -5.28 17.01
CA ALA A 324 -19.57 -6.07 15.87
C ALA A 324 -20.97 -6.70 16.02
N ALA A 325 -21.79 -6.24 16.98
CA ALA A 325 -23.19 -6.66 17.02
C ALA A 325 -23.96 -6.25 15.77
N GLU A 326 -24.89 -7.10 15.35
CA GLU A 326 -25.80 -6.81 14.24
C GLU A 326 -26.68 -5.59 14.56
N PRO A 327 -26.90 -4.69 13.59
CA PRO A 327 -27.93 -3.66 13.68
C PRO A 327 -29.31 -4.28 13.93
N PRO A 328 -30.22 -3.59 14.65
CA PRO A 328 -31.54 -4.12 15.00
C PRO A 328 -32.34 -4.56 13.77
N GLN A 329 -32.24 -3.81 12.68
CA GLN A 329 -32.90 -4.13 11.40
C GLN A 329 -32.42 -5.45 10.79
N GLN A 330 -31.10 -5.72 10.82
CA GLN A 330 -30.54 -6.99 10.34
C GLN A 330 -30.94 -8.15 11.26
N LYS A 331 -30.95 -7.91 12.58
CA LYS A 331 -31.36 -8.90 13.58
C LYS A 331 -32.82 -9.32 13.41
N GLU A 332 -33.74 -8.36 13.22
CA GLU A 332 -35.16 -8.61 12.95
C GLU A 332 -35.36 -9.35 11.63
N LYS A 333 -34.70 -8.90 10.56
CA LYS A 333 -34.76 -9.54 9.24
C LYS A 333 -34.25 -10.99 9.29
N ARG A 334 -33.14 -11.24 10.00
CA ARG A 334 -32.60 -12.59 10.20
C ARG A 334 -33.57 -13.45 11.00
N ALA A 335 -34.18 -12.92 12.07
CA ALA A 335 -35.15 -13.65 12.86
C ALA A 335 -36.37 -14.09 12.02
N ALA A 336 -36.96 -13.17 11.26
CA ALA A 336 -38.10 -13.45 10.39
C ALA A 336 -37.79 -14.50 9.32
N LEU A 337 -36.64 -14.38 8.66
CA LEU A 337 -36.21 -15.36 7.64
C LEU A 337 -35.87 -16.73 8.25
N SER A 338 -35.28 -16.75 9.45
CA SER A 338 -34.95 -18.01 10.14
C SER A 338 -36.22 -18.76 10.56
N GLU A 339 -37.22 -18.04 11.06
CA GLU A 339 -38.54 -18.60 11.39
C GLU A 339 -39.24 -19.13 10.14
N LEU A 340 -39.26 -18.35 9.05
CA LEU A 340 -39.83 -18.78 7.78
C LEU A 340 -39.13 -20.05 7.24
N ALA A 341 -37.79 -20.10 7.28
CA ALA A 341 -37.03 -21.26 6.85
C ALA A 341 -37.35 -22.50 7.69
N GLN A 342 -37.45 -22.35 9.02
CA GLN A 342 -37.80 -23.46 9.91
C GLN A 342 -39.22 -23.97 9.61
N ASN A 343 -40.19 -23.07 9.48
CA ASN A 343 -41.57 -23.43 9.14
C ASN A 343 -41.64 -24.18 7.79
N LEU A 344 -40.90 -23.74 6.78
CA LEU A 344 -40.82 -24.41 5.47
C LEU A 344 -40.17 -25.80 5.57
N ARG A 345 -39.12 -25.97 6.39
CA ARG A 345 -38.49 -27.29 6.65
C ARG A 345 -39.45 -28.23 7.36
N ASP A 346 -40.18 -27.74 8.34
CA ASP A 346 -41.15 -28.52 9.09
C ASP A 346 -42.27 -29.01 8.17
N ILE A 347 -42.88 -28.11 7.36
CA ILE A 347 -43.89 -28.48 6.35
C ILE A 347 -43.34 -29.52 5.36
N PHE A 348 -42.10 -29.35 4.89
CA PHE A 348 -41.47 -30.30 3.97
C PHE A 348 -41.28 -31.68 4.61
N SER A 349 -40.92 -31.74 5.90
CA SER A 349 -40.79 -32.98 6.65
C SER A 349 -42.14 -33.70 6.79
N TYR A 350 -43.21 -32.99 7.16
CA TYR A 350 -44.56 -33.55 7.29
C TYR A 350 -45.11 -34.11 5.96
N GLN A 351 -44.86 -33.43 4.84
CA GLN A 351 -45.27 -33.92 3.51
C GLN A 351 -44.54 -35.19 3.09
N THR A 352 -43.29 -35.36 3.53
CA THR A 352 -42.48 -36.54 3.23
C THR A 352 -42.91 -37.75 4.07
N SER A 353 -43.33 -37.52 5.32
CA SER A 353 -43.88 -38.54 6.21
C SER A 353 -45.30 -38.99 5.83
N SER A 354 -46.18 -38.07 5.41
CA SER A 354 -47.55 -38.39 4.98
C SER A 354 -47.65 -39.05 3.60
N GLY A 355 -46.64 -38.88 2.73
CA GLY A 355 -46.59 -39.49 1.40
C GLY A 355 -46.47 -41.02 1.41
N HIS A 356 -46.05 -41.63 2.51
CA HIS A 356 -45.94 -43.09 2.67
C HIS A 356 -47.26 -43.78 3.10
N LEU A 357 -48.33 -43.03 3.37
CA LEU A 357 -49.58 -43.57 3.93
C LEU A 357 -50.78 -43.60 2.97
N ARG A 358 -50.61 -43.35 1.66
CA ARG A 358 -51.70 -43.55 0.69
C ARG A 358 -51.67 -44.98 0.12
N ARG A 359 -52.35 -45.85 0.87
CA ARG A 359 -52.61 -47.27 0.65
C ARG A 359 -53.35 -47.53 -0.67
N GLU A 360 -52.92 -48.59 -1.35
CA GLU A 360 -53.58 -49.26 -2.45
C GLU A 360 -55.04 -49.64 -2.12
N TYR A 361 -55.95 -49.43 -3.07
CA TYR A 361 -57.16 -50.23 -3.23
C TYR A 361 -57.40 -50.48 -4.73
N PRO A 362 -57.74 -51.72 -5.17
CA PRO A 362 -57.98 -52.06 -6.57
C PRO A 362 -59.44 -51.77 -6.99
N PRO A 363 -59.76 -51.85 -8.31
CA PRO A 363 -60.91 -51.16 -8.90
C PRO A 363 -62.17 -52.02 -8.90
N SER A 364 -63.34 -51.38 -8.80
CA SER A 364 -64.63 -51.99 -9.13
C SER A 364 -65.43 -51.07 -10.05
N THR A 365 -65.66 -51.58 -11.26
CA THR A 365 -66.58 -51.11 -12.30
C THR A 365 -68.04 -51.15 -11.82
N ILE A 366 -68.88 -50.20 -12.26
CA ILE A 366 -70.27 -50.36 -12.77
C ILE A 366 -70.79 -48.98 -13.28
N SER A 367 -71.62 -49.08 -14.32
CA SER A 367 -72.20 -48.08 -15.25
C SER A 367 -73.35 -47.20 -14.70
N PRO A 368 -73.94 -46.27 -15.51
CA PRO A 368 -74.59 -45.03 -15.09
C PRO A 368 -76.14 -45.02 -15.17
N ALA A 369 -76.77 -44.14 -14.38
CA ALA A 369 -78.13 -43.57 -14.46
C ALA A 369 -78.31 -42.75 -13.15
N GLU A 370 -79.07 -41.68 -12.95
CA GLU A 370 -80.03 -40.86 -13.70
C GLU A 370 -80.36 -39.66 -12.75
N VAL A 371 -80.74 -38.50 -13.32
CA VAL A 371 -81.75 -37.52 -12.80
C VAL A 371 -81.59 -37.05 -11.34
N GLY A 372 -81.26 -35.79 -11.05
CA GLY A 372 -82.04 -34.57 -11.33
C GLY A 372 -81.88 -33.57 -10.16
N PRO A 373 -82.28 -32.30 -10.32
CA PRO A 373 -81.74 -31.17 -9.56
C PRO A 373 -82.68 -30.64 -8.46
N LEU A 374 -82.15 -29.97 -7.43
CA LEU A 374 -82.95 -29.03 -6.61
C LEU A 374 -82.10 -27.97 -5.90
N ALA A 375 -82.31 -26.75 -6.40
CA ALA A 375 -82.36 -25.40 -5.83
C ALA A 375 -81.76 -25.03 -4.42
N PRO A 376 -81.31 -23.76 -4.28
CA PRO A 376 -80.71 -23.17 -3.07
C PRO A 376 -81.81 -22.53 -2.16
N PRO A 377 -81.51 -21.83 -1.03
CA PRO A 377 -81.15 -20.40 -1.13
C PRO A 377 -80.35 -19.77 0.07
N GLU A 378 -80.05 -18.47 -0.14
CA GLU A 378 -79.97 -17.36 0.84
C GLU A 378 -78.74 -17.21 1.74
N LEU A 379 -77.83 -16.24 1.48
CA LEU A 379 -77.91 -14.77 1.67
C LEU A 379 -78.30 -14.33 3.10
N GLY A 380 -77.27 -14.03 3.89
CA GLY A 380 -77.33 -13.20 5.10
C GLY A 380 -76.26 -12.12 5.03
N VAL A 381 -76.71 -10.88 4.87
CA VAL A 381 -75.96 -9.65 4.62
C VAL A 381 -75.52 -8.98 5.93
N ALA A 382 -74.29 -8.45 5.90
CA ALA A 382 -73.72 -7.26 6.54
C ALA A 382 -74.23 -6.71 7.89
N HIS A 383 -73.26 -6.37 8.76
CA HIS A 383 -72.88 -4.99 9.16
C HIS A 383 -71.65 -5.14 10.08
N GLY A 384 -70.56 -4.36 10.00
CA GLY A 384 -70.46 -2.92 9.76
C GLY A 384 -70.27 -2.23 11.11
N GLY A 385 -69.05 -1.83 11.46
CA GLY A 385 -68.79 -1.12 12.72
C GLY A 385 -67.30 -0.85 12.98
N SER A 386 -66.84 0.28 12.46
CA SER A 386 -65.54 0.90 12.71
C SER A 386 -65.54 1.59 14.08
N GLU A 387 -64.44 1.54 14.83
CA GLU A 387 -64.03 2.68 15.67
C GLU A 387 -62.55 2.63 16.08
N VAL A 388 -61.95 3.81 16.02
CA VAL A 388 -60.55 4.17 16.28
C VAL A 388 -60.54 5.12 17.47
N ALA A 389 -59.76 4.86 18.51
CA ALA A 389 -59.22 5.82 19.51
C ALA A 389 -58.28 5.04 20.45
N ILE A 390 -56.95 5.26 20.46
CA ILE A 390 -56.17 6.26 21.25
C ILE A 390 -56.32 6.11 22.78
N LEU A 391 -55.20 5.78 23.46
CA LEU A 391 -54.68 6.23 24.78
C LEU A 391 -53.55 5.25 25.21
N LEU A 392 -52.26 5.61 25.24
CA LEU A 392 -51.46 6.36 26.23
C LEU A 392 -51.28 5.68 27.61
N GLU A 393 -50.05 5.87 28.15
CA GLU A 393 -49.51 5.59 29.49
C GLU A 393 -48.93 4.17 29.71
N ILE A 394 -47.67 3.98 30.13
CA ILE A 394 -46.73 4.77 30.96
C ILE A 394 -45.31 4.65 30.42
#